data_AF-A0A819JI97-F1
#
_entry.id   AF-A0A819JI97-F1
#
_cell.length_a   1.000
_cell.length_b   1.000
_cell.length_c   1.000
_cell.angle_alpha   90.00
_cell.angle_beta   90.00
_cell.angle_gamma   90.00
#
_symmetry.space_group_name_H-M   'P 1'
#
loop_
_entity.id
_entity.type
_entity.pdbx_description
1 polymer ?
#
loop_
_entity_poly.entity_id
_entity_poly.type
_entity_poly.pdbx_seq_one_letter_code
_entity_poly.pdbx_strand_id
1 'polypeptide(L)'
;MSTNEQQQNTEQLTMLKDRFPHINENKLTRVLQRHDGDFDKVCARLSQREVRCNKWESLETRFGPAITTLQQEHPSIQSFKRFRLLKTMEHFDGDIGKVNEFLQKVETKHCHKDRDTSISRCQRREELKTKYASQLAQLATSGINVDRPWVLRLLEKHEGDVNKVIEIKAKFAEFDTKYANQIAQLEAEGFSIKNKRVLARLLEKSNGDIDVVKQLVQERQEKHLKRKEHRSTSPTTKTQEGNETCRKRHDFNSDDLENLKKLRLAGVHGNPRNVLATFHECNDSIELTQARMQEKKHKRCHRREERASVADIHNAYITINQREDWPRDIEQVYLDGNNMMFVVDSLRRLCLNRAGKKTERAIGEIAAAWNQQMHIPNVELIYDSTRQLDQIDTVKVTSAQPTYKTTDDMLVDIVRRPENHEKNKRTIVITSDRALAVLLQREGCLLVKPKNWFAHCVMVLTPDLINDEETTGMITNASSAATVKTHYNFDELVRRIAKIDI
;
A
#
# COMPACT_ATOMS: atom_id res chain seq x y z
N MET A 1 -11.05 0.85 48.14
CA MET A 1 -12.39 1.28 47.67
C MET A 1 -13.21 1.59 48.89
N SER A 2 -13.79 2.77 48.95
CA SER A 2 -14.71 3.11 50.04
C SER A 2 -15.93 2.18 49.95
N THR A 3 -16.57 1.89 51.08
CA THR A 3 -17.82 1.10 51.12
C THR A 3 -18.87 1.66 50.15
N ASN A 4 -18.86 2.97 49.90
CA ASN A 4 -19.74 3.65 48.96
C ASN A 4 -19.48 3.26 47.49
N GLU A 5 -18.22 3.08 47.08
CA GLU A 5 -17.91 2.65 45.70
C GLU A 5 -18.35 1.20 45.44
N GLN A 6 -18.29 0.33 46.45
CA GLN A 6 -18.76 -1.05 46.32
C GLN A 6 -20.28 -1.11 46.19
N GLN A 7 -20.99 -0.29 46.96
CA GLN A 7 -22.45 -0.20 46.87
C GLN A 7 -22.90 0.37 45.52
N GLN A 8 -22.28 1.45 45.04
CA GLN A 8 -22.59 2.04 43.73
C GLN A 8 -22.35 1.06 42.57
N ASN A 9 -21.25 0.30 42.60
CA ASN A 9 -20.98 -0.71 41.57
C ASN A 9 -22.00 -1.86 41.60
N THR A 10 -22.50 -2.22 42.79
CA THR A 10 -23.51 -3.28 42.95
C THR A 10 -24.87 -2.84 42.40
N GLU A 11 -25.27 -1.59 42.65
CA GLU A 11 -26.49 -0.99 42.08
C GLU A 11 -26.40 -0.90 40.56
N GLN A 12 -25.29 -0.37 40.02
CA GLN A 12 -25.07 -0.30 38.58
C GLN A 12 -25.07 -1.69 37.92
N LEU A 13 -24.48 -2.70 38.56
CA LEU A 13 -24.48 -4.07 38.04
C LEU A 13 -25.89 -4.65 37.98
N THR A 14 -26.72 -4.36 38.99
CA THR A 14 -28.13 -4.78 39.04
C THR A 14 -28.91 -4.13 37.90
N MET A 15 -28.78 -2.82 37.69
CA MET A 15 -29.42 -2.11 36.57
C MET A 15 -28.99 -2.64 35.20
N LEU A 16 -27.70 -3.00 35.03
CA LEU A 16 -27.21 -3.60 33.78
C LEU A 16 -27.77 -5.01 33.57
N LYS A 17 -27.97 -5.78 34.64
CA LYS A 17 -28.52 -7.14 34.56
C LYS A 17 -29.99 -7.11 34.16
N ASP A 18 -30.76 -6.18 34.69
CA ASP A 18 -32.16 -5.98 34.31
C ASP A 18 -32.29 -5.54 32.85
N ARG A 19 -31.40 -4.65 32.40
CA ARG A 19 -31.41 -4.14 31.03
C ARG A 19 -30.87 -5.14 30.00
N PHE A 20 -29.93 -5.99 30.36
CA PHE A 20 -29.29 -6.96 29.47
C PHE A 20 -29.28 -8.37 30.08
N PRO A 21 -30.46 -9.00 30.26
CA PRO A 21 -30.61 -10.23 31.05
C PRO A 21 -29.87 -11.44 30.47
N HIS A 22 -29.56 -11.41 29.16
CA HIS A 22 -28.85 -12.46 28.45
C HIS A 22 -27.31 -12.39 28.63
N ILE A 23 -26.77 -11.36 29.28
CA ILE A 23 -25.33 -11.20 29.49
C ILE A 23 -24.96 -11.69 30.89
N ASN A 24 -24.07 -12.68 30.95
CA ASN A 24 -23.53 -13.20 32.21
C ASN A 24 -22.93 -12.08 33.07
N GLU A 25 -23.25 -12.09 34.37
CA GLU A 25 -22.88 -11.10 35.37
C GLU A 25 -21.36 -10.83 35.42
N ASN A 26 -20.51 -11.87 35.40
CA ASN A 26 -19.05 -11.73 35.37
C ASN A 26 -18.53 -10.96 34.15
N LYS A 27 -19.31 -10.94 33.06
CA LYS A 27 -18.97 -10.18 31.86
C LYS A 27 -19.40 -8.72 32.00
N LEU A 28 -20.54 -8.46 32.62
CA LEU A 28 -21.00 -7.10 32.95
C LEU A 28 -19.99 -6.43 33.90
N THR A 29 -19.58 -7.11 34.98
CA THR A 29 -18.57 -6.61 35.92
C THR A 29 -17.26 -6.24 35.23
N ARG A 30 -16.76 -7.10 34.33
CA ARG A 30 -15.53 -6.81 33.57
C ARG A 30 -15.67 -5.63 32.60
N VAL A 31 -16.85 -5.42 32.03
CA VAL A 31 -17.09 -4.27 31.14
C VAL A 31 -17.19 -2.99 31.96
N LEU A 32 -17.86 -3.05 33.12
CA LEU A 32 -17.96 -1.93 34.06
C LEU A 32 -16.58 -1.49 34.57
N GLN A 33 -15.75 -2.44 35.01
CA GLN A 33 -14.37 -2.19 35.43
C GLN A 33 -13.50 -1.60 34.31
N ARG A 34 -13.67 -2.04 33.06
CA ARG A 34 -12.88 -1.54 31.93
C ARG A 34 -13.22 -0.08 31.59
N HIS A 35 -14.40 0.39 31.97
CA HIS A 35 -14.87 1.74 31.73
C HIS A 35 -14.90 2.57 33.02
N ASP A 36 -14.13 2.18 34.04
CA ASP A 36 -13.97 2.91 35.29
C ASP A 36 -15.31 3.26 35.99
N GLY A 37 -16.32 2.39 35.85
CA GLY A 37 -17.65 2.62 36.44
C GLY A 37 -18.55 3.60 35.65
N ASP A 38 -18.14 4.05 34.46
CA ASP A 38 -18.95 4.92 33.59
C ASP A 38 -20.11 4.13 32.98
N PHE A 39 -21.27 4.20 33.65
CA PHE A 39 -22.47 3.46 33.30
C PHE A 39 -22.99 3.76 31.90
N ASP A 40 -22.91 5.01 31.43
CA ASP A 40 -23.40 5.40 30.11
C ASP A 40 -22.55 4.82 28.99
N LYS A 41 -21.22 4.85 29.14
CA LYS A 41 -20.31 4.19 28.20
C LYS A 41 -20.54 2.68 28.16
N VAL A 42 -20.80 2.07 29.32
CA VAL A 42 -21.11 0.63 29.40
C VAL A 42 -22.41 0.32 28.70
N CYS A 43 -23.49 1.06 28.98
CA CYS A 43 -24.78 0.91 28.32
C CYS A 43 -24.65 1.06 26.80
N ALA A 44 -24.01 2.13 26.31
CA ALA A 44 -23.80 2.36 24.88
C ALA A 44 -23.03 1.19 24.24
N ARG A 45 -22.00 0.67 24.94
CA ARG A 45 -21.21 -0.47 24.46
C ARG A 45 -22.00 -1.77 24.39
N LEU A 46 -22.89 -2.01 25.36
CA LEU A 46 -23.75 -3.19 25.41
C LEU A 46 -24.88 -3.11 24.39
N SER A 47 -25.55 -1.97 24.22
CA SER A 47 -26.54 -1.75 23.15
C SER A 47 -25.91 -1.96 21.76
N GLN A 48 -24.71 -1.44 21.50
CA GLN A 48 -23.98 -1.71 20.25
C GLN A 48 -23.62 -3.18 20.06
N ARG A 49 -23.49 -3.94 21.15
CA ARG A 49 -23.23 -5.37 21.08
C ARG A 49 -24.51 -6.13 20.78
N GLU A 50 -25.62 -5.77 21.42
CA GLU A 50 -26.95 -6.34 21.17
C GLU A 50 -27.39 -6.11 19.72
N VAL A 51 -27.27 -4.88 19.19
CA VAL A 51 -27.54 -4.60 17.77
C VAL A 51 -26.70 -5.48 16.84
N ARG A 52 -25.43 -5.73 17.21
CA ARG A 52 -24.59 -6.67 16.45
C ARG A 52 -25.07 -8.10 16.59
N CYS A 53 -25.42 -8.57 17.79
CA CYS A 53 -25.97 -9.90 18.03
C CYS A 53 -27.25 -10.14 17.23
N ASN A 54 -28.21 -9.23 17.30
CA ASN A 54 -29.47 -9.31 16.55
C ASN A 54 -29.21 -9.32 15.03
N LYS A 55 -28.23 -8.52 14.57
CA LYS A 55 -27.78 -8.59 13.17
C LYS A 55 -27.22 -9.98 12.82
N TRP A 56 -26.42 -10.59 13.69
CA TRP A 56 -25.87 -11.92 13.45
C TRP A 56 -26.95 -12.99 13.44
N GLU A 57 -27.90 -12.94 14.37
CA GLU A 57 -29.03 -13.87 14.42
C GLU A 57 -29.92 -13.73 13.19
N SER A 58 -30.16 -12.49 12.73
CA SER A 58 -30.88 -12.24 11.48
C SER A 58 -30.15 -12.83 10.27
N LEU A 59 -28.84 -12.63 10.16
CA LEU A 59 -28.03 -13.23 9.09
C LEU A 59 -27.98 -14.75 9.18
N GLU A 60 -27.86 -15.30 10.39
CA GLU A 60 -27.86 -16.75 10.65
C GLU A 60 -29.20 -17.37 10.26
N THR A 61 -30.30 -16.70 10.58
CA THR A 61 -31.65 -17.13 10.17
C THR A 61 -31.78 -17.09 8.65
N ARG A 62 -31.29 -16.03 7.99
CA ARG A 62 -31.42 -15.84 6.54
C ARG A 62 -30.50 -16.74 5.72
N PHE A 63 -29.26 -16.93 6.14
CA PHE A 63 -28.22 -17.59 5.34
C PHE A 63 -27.66 -18.88 5.97
N GLY A 64 -28.01 -19.20 7.22
CA GLY A 64 -27.52 -20.37 7.93
C GLY A 64 -27.72 -21.69 7.19
N PRO A 65 -28.92 -21.98 6.66
CA PRO A 65 -29.15 -23.19 5.87
C PRO A 65 -28.26 -23.25 4.62
N ALA A 66 -28.17 -22.16 3.85
CA ALA A 66 -27.34 -22.09 2.64
C ALA A 66 -25.84 -22.25 2.95
N ILE A 67 -25.36 -21.69 4.07
CA ILE A 67 -23.98 -21.90 4.53
C ILE A 67 -23.74 -23.37 4.89
N THR A 68 -24.70 -24.03 5.54
CA THR A 68 -24.58 -25.45 5.86
C THR A 68 -24.49 -26.30 4.59
N THR A 69 -25.33 -26.04 3.59
CA THR A 69 -25.26 -26.70 2.27
C THR A 69 -23.91 -26.45 1.59
N LEU A 70 -23.46 -25.18 1.55
CA LEU A 70 -22.16 -24.83 0.97
C LEU A 70 -20.99 -25.55 1.66
N GLN A 71 -21.04 -25.71 2.99
CA GLN A 71 -20.02 -26.43 3.76
C GLN A 71 -20.07 -27.96 3.59
N GLN A 72 -21.22 -28.50 3.19
CA GLN A 72 -21.38 -29.91 2.82
C GLN A 72 -20.86 -30.18 1.40
N GLU A 73 -21.19 -29.30 0.44
CA GLU A 73 -20.75 -29.40 -0.95
C GLU A 73 -19.24 -29.13 -1.12
N HIS A 74 -18.67 -28.26 -0.29
CA HIS A 74 -17.26 -27.87 -0.35
C HIS A 74 -16.57 -27.99 1.01
N PRO A 75 -16.05 -29.17 1.35
CA PRO A 75 -15.39 -29.42 2.65
C PRO A 75 -14.21 -28.49 2.95
N SER A 76 -13.51 -27.96 1.93
CA SER A 76 -12.41 -26.99 2.13
C SER A 76 -12.87 -25.71 2.85
N ILE A 77 -14.15 -25.34 2.68
CA ILE A 77 -14.75 -24.14 3.28
C ILE A 77 -15.04 -24.32 4.78
N GLN A 78 -15.02 -25.54 5.31
CA GLN A 78 -15.29 -25.81 6.74
C GLN A 78 -14.27 -25.14 7.68
N SER A 79 -13.05 -24.89 7.20
CA SER A 79 -12.01 -24.16 7.94
C SER A 79 -12.36 -22.68 8.20
N PHE A 80 -13.31 -22.11 7.45
CA PHE A 80 -13.71 -20.73 7.62
C PHE A 80 -14.64 -20.55 8.82
N LYS A 81 -14.33 -19.56 9.67
CA LYS A 81 -15.21 -19.18 10.78
C LYS A 81 -16.59 -18.78 10.26
N ARG A 82 -17.66 -19.37 10.82
CA ARG A 82 -19.07 -19.16 10.41
C ARG A 82 -19.46 -17.68 10.23
N PHE A 83 -19.05 -16.82 11.16
CA PHE A 83 -19.26 -15.37 11.08
C PHE A 83 -18.70 -14.73 9.79
N ARG A 84 -17.57 -15.21 9.27
CA ARG A 84 -17.01 -14.70 8.01
C ARG A 84 -17.88 -15.11 6.84
N LEU A 85 -18.38 -16.35 6.83
CA LEU A 85 -19.28 -16.85 5.80
C LEU A 85 -20.60 -16.05 5.78
N LEU A 86 -21.19 -15.77 6.93
CA LEU A 86 -22.40 -14.92 7.03
C LEU A 86 -22.19 -13.52 6.43
N LYS A 87 -21.04 -12.88 6.70
CA LYS A 87 -20.70 -11.58 6.09
C LYS A 87 -20.50 -11.66 4.59
N THR A 88 -19.86 -12.72 4.11
CA THR A 88 -19.65 -12.91 2.67
C THR A 88 -20.99 -13.17 1.97
N MET A 89 -21.88 -13.97 2.57
CA MET A 89 -23.25 -14.17 2.10
C MET A 89 -24.02 -12.86 2.06
N GLU A 90 -23.98 -12.05 3.13
CA GLU A 90 -24.58 -10.71 3.15
C GLU A 90 -24.03 -9.82 2.03
N HIS A 91 -22.72 -9.87 1.77
CA HIS A 91 -22.08 -9.04 0.76
C HIS A 91 -22.51 -9.37 -0.68
N PHE A 92 -22.84 -10.64 -0.94
CA PHE A 92 -23.30 -11.13 -2.24
C PHE A 92 -24.79 -11.45 -2.26
N ASP A 93 -25.56 -10.91 -1.30
CA ASP A 93 -27.01 -11.08 -1.18
C ASP A 93 -27.49 -12.55 -1.15
N GLY A 94 -26.63 -13.48 -0.73
CA GLY A 94 -26.90 -14.92 -0.71
C GLY A 94 -26.61 -15.67 -2.01
N ASP A 95 -26.01 -15.02 -3.01
CA ASP A 95 -25.57 -15.67 -4.25
C ASP A 95 -24.41 -16.64 -3.98
N ILE A 96 -24.75 -17.93 -3.90
CA ILE A 96 -23.82 -19.02 -3.57
C ILE A 96 -22.67 -19.10 -4.58
N GLY A 97 -22.94 -18.86 -5.88
CA GLY A 97 -21.92 -18.91 -6.93
C GLY A 97 -20.84 -17.86 -6.72
N LYS A 98 -21.24 -16.60 -6.47
CA LYS A 98 -20.29 -15.51 -6.19
C LYS A 98 -19.54 -15.71 -4.87
N VAL A 99 -20.21 -16.25 -3.86
CA VAL A 99 -19.58 -16.57 -2.57
C VAL A 99 -18.50 -17.64 -2.77
N ASN A 100 -18.78 -18.68 -3.54
CA ASN A 100 -17.80 -19.73 -3.85
C ASN A 100 -16.61 -19.17 -4.64
N GLU A 101 -16.85 -18.40 -5.70
CA GLU A 101 -15.79 -17.75 -6.49
C GLU A 101 -14.90 -16.84 -5.62
N PHE A 102 -15.52 -16.07 -4.71
CA PHE A 102 -14.78 -15.24 -3.77
C PHE A 102 -13.94 -16.07 -2.79
N LEU A 103 -14.47 -17.16 -2.25
CA LEU A 103 -13.76 -18.03 -1.32
C LEU A 103 -12.58 -18.74 -2.01
N GLN A 104 -12.77 -19.23 -3.23
CA GLN A 104 -11.68 -19.78 -4.06
C GLN A 104 -10.59 -18.74 -4.35
N LYS A 105 -10.96 -17.48 -4.61
CA LYS A 105 -10.00 -16.37 -4.76
C LYS A 105 -9.26 -16.06 -3.46
N VAL A 106 -9.89 -16.21 -2.30
CA VAL A 106 -9.24 -16.01 -1.00
C VAL A 106 -8.28 -17.16 -0.68
N GLU A 107 -8.68 -18.38 -1.00
CA GLU A 107 -7.89 -19.60 -0.83
C GLU A 107 -6.65 -19.57 -1.73
N THR A 108 -6.80 -19.31 -3.03
CA THR A 108 -5.67 -19.15 -3.96
C THR A 108 -4.71 -18.02 -3.56
N LYS A 109 -5.23 -16.90 -3.02
CA LYS A 109 -4.39 -15.82 -2.46
C LYS A 109 -3.68 -16.19 -1.17
N HIS A 110 -4.26 -17.04 -0.34
CA HIS A 110 -3.57 -17.58 0.84
C HIS A 110 -2.51 -18.57 0.39
N CYS A 111 -2.82 -19.52 -0.51
CA CYS A 111 -1.84 -20.47 -1.04
C CYS A 111 -0.63 -19.80 -1.69
N HIS A 112 -0.81 -18.70 -2.43
CA HIS A 112 0.32 -17.95 -3.01
C HIS A 112 1.13 -17.12 -2.00
N LYS A 113 0.57 -16.76 -0.84
CA LYS A 113 1.35 -16.13 0.25
C LYS A 113 2.00 -17.17 1.17
N ASP A 114 1.38 -18.33 1.30
CA ASP A 114 1.81 -19.39 2.20
C ASP A 114 2.86 -20.30 1.55
N ARG A 115 2.94 -20.41 0.21
CA ARG A 115 4.00 -21.23 -0.42
C ARG A 115 5.44 -20.73 -0.21
N ASP A 116 5.66 -19.45 0.08
CA ASP A 116 6.99 -18.93 0.46
C ASP A 116 7.10 -18.49 1.93
N THR A 117 6.00 -18.44 2.71
CA THR A 117 6.04 -17.97 4.12
C THR A 117 5.06 -18.67 5.10
N SER A 118 4.56 -19.88 4.80
CA SER A 118 3.56 -20.61 5.62
C SER A 118 3.98 -20.99 7.03
N ILE A 119 5.18 -20.63 7.46
CA ILE A 119 5.56 -20.81 8.85
C ILE A 119 4.84 -19.72 9.66
N SER A 120 3.86 -20.14 10.47
CA SER A 120 3.15 -19.25 11.41
C SER A 120 4.17 -18.37 12.14
N ARG A 121 3.86 -17.09 12.38
CA ARG A 121 4.79 -16.19 13.10
C ARG A 121 5.31 -16.79 14.42
N CYS A 122 4.52 -17.64 15.06
CA CYS A 122 4.92 -18.43 16.22
C CYS A 122 5.92 -19.53 15.85
N GLN A 123 5.62 -20.37 14.85
CA GLN A 123 6.55 -21.40 14.37
C GLN A 123 7.88 -20.78 13.89
N ARG A 124 7.85 -19.69 13.12
CA ARG A 124 9.07 -19.03 12.62
C ARG A 124 9.92 -18.52 13.77
N ARG A 125 9.28 -18.06 14.84
CA ARG A 125 9.97 -17.65 16.05
C ARG A 125 10.64 -18.83 16.74
N GLU A 126 9.96 -19.98 16.85
CA GLU A 126 10.53 -21.19 17.45
C GLU A 126 11.64 -21.81 16.58
N GLU A 127 11.49 -21.78 15.26
CA GLU A 127 12.56 -22.17 14.32
C GLU A 127 13.77 -21.26 14.44
N LEU A 128 13.60 -19.93 14.47
CA LEU A 128 14.70 -19.00 14.66
C LEU A 128 15.36 -19.16 16.04
N LYS A 129 14.59 -19.46 17.09
CA LYS A 129 15.16 -19.79 18.41
C LYS A 129 16.01 -21.05 18.36
N THR A 130 15.53 -22.08 17.67
CA THR A 130 16.24 -23.35 17.51
C THR A 130 17.50 -23.15 16.67
N LYS A 131 17.38 -22.46 15.52
CA LYS A 131 18.47 -22.13 14.61
C LYS A 131 19.59 -21.33 15.28
N TYR A 132 19.23 -20.38 16.15
CA TYR A 132 20.19 -19.49 16.82
C TYR A 132 20.36 -19.80 18.31
N ALA A 133 20.11 -21.04 18.75
CA ALA A 133 20.12 -21.39 20.17
C ALA A 133 21.46 -21.07 20.86
N SER A 134 22.59 -21.43 20.22
CA SER A 134 23.93 -21.16 20.74
C SER A 134 24.24 -19.65 20.82
N GLN A 135 23.82 -18.88 19.82
CA GLN A 135 23.99 -17.42 19.78
C GLN A 135 23.14 -16.74 20.85
N LEU A 136 21.90 -17.21 21.07
CA LEU A 136 21.04 -16.71 22.13
C LEU A 136 21.67 -16.99 23.51
N ALA A 137 22.28 -18.16 23.72
CA ALA A 137 23.00 -18.43 24.96
C ALA A 137 24.16 -17.44 25.18
N GLN A 138 24.97 -17.15 24.14
CA GLN A 138 26.03 -16.15 24.22
C GLN A 138 25.50 -14.75 24.53
N LEU A 139 24.43 -14.31 23.86
CA LEU A 139 23.79 -13.02 24.12
C LEU A 139 23.20 -12.96 25.54
N ALA A 140 22.69 -14.07 26.07
CA ALA A 140 22.21 -14.16 27.45
C ALA A 140 23.36 -13.98 28.45
N THR A 141 24.53 -14.60 28.21
CA THR A 141 25.76 -14.37 29.00
C THR A 141 26.20 -12.90 28.96
N SER A 142 26.02 -12.21 27.83
CA SER A 142 26.24 -10.76 27.71
C SER A 142 25.12 -9.88 28.33
N GLY A 143 24.20 -10.47 29.10
CA GLY A 143 23.12 -9.76 29.79
C GLY A 143 22.03 -9.21 28.86
N ILE A 144 21.86 -9.76 27.66
CA ILE A 144 20.78 -9.40 26.73
C ILE A 144 19.55 -10.28 26.99
N ASN A 145 18.39 -9.66 27.18
CA ASN A 145 17.12 -10.39 27.29
C ASN A 145 16.72 -10.96 25.91
N VAL A 146 16.97 -12.25 25.73
CA VAL A 146 16.76 -13.02 24.50
C VAL A 146 15.29 -13.24 24.13
N ASP A 147 14.37 -13.13 25.07
CA ASP A 147 12.93 -13.33 24.82
C ASP A 147 12.31 -12.21 23.99
N ARG A 148 13.00 -11.08 23.86
CA ARG A 148 12.49 -9.92 23.12
C ARG A 148 12.48 -10.21 21.60
N PRO A 149 11.34 -10.02 20.89
CA PRO A 149 11.22 -10.32 19.46
C PRO A 149 12.15 -9.54 18.51
N TRP A 150 12.87 -8.52 18.99
CA TRP A 150 13.83 -7.78 18.17
C TRP A 150 15.20 -8.47 18.12
N VAL A 151 15.57 -9.28 19.12
CA VAL A 151 16.86 -9.99 19.17
C VAL A 151 16.92 -11.02 18.04
N LEU A 152 15.89 -11.87 17.93
CA LEU A 152 15.77 -12.85 16.85
C LEU A 152 15.77 -12.20 15.46
N ARG A 153 15.14 -11.02 15.31
CA ARG A 153 15.13 -10.28 14.03
C ARG A 153 16.50 -9.71 13.67
N LEU A 154 17.29 -9.28 14.66
CA LEU A 154 18.65 -8.82 14.39
C LEU A 154 19.58 -9.99 14.08
N LEU A 155 19.46 -11.12 14.79
CA LEU A 155 20.20 -12.33 14.49
C LEU A 155 19.90 -12.82 13.07
N GLU A 156 18.62 -12.88 12.68
CA GLU A 156 18.24 -13.25 11.32
C GLU A 156 18.80 -12.26 10.27
N LYS A 157 18.71 -10.95 10.55
CA LYS A 157 19.22 -9.89 9.64
C LYS A 157 20.74 -9.91 9.49
N HIS A 158 21.46 -10.30 10.54
CA HIS A 158 22.92 -10.32 10.58
C HIS A 158 23.45 -11.75 10.58
N GLU A 159 22.68 -12.70 10.06
CA GLU A 159 23.09 -14.09 9.81
C GLU A 159 23.65 -14.82 11.03
N GLY A 160 23.23 -14.43 12.24
CA GLY A 160 23.69 -15.00 13.50
C GLY A 160 24.94 -14.34 14.11
N ASP A 161 25.39 -13.20 13.59
CA ASP A 161 26.54 -12.46 14.12
C ASP A 161 26.22 -11.84 15.50
N VAL A 162 26.69 -12.49 16.56
CA VAL A 162 26.48 -12.11 17.97
C VAL A 162 27.13 -10.75 18.28
N ASN A 163 28.31 -10.49 17.73
CA ASN A 163 29.06 -9.26 18.01
C ASN A 163 28.33 -8.04 17.47
N LYS A 164 27.77 -8.12 16.26
CA LYS A 164 26.92 -7.04 15.71
C LYS A 164 25.68 -6.77 16.57
N VAL A 165 25.04 -7.82 17.11
CA VAL A 165 23.87 -7.64 17.99
C VAL A 165 24.27 -6.96 19.31
N ILE A 166 25.41 -7.32 19.88
CA ILE A 166 25.98 -6.69 21.08
C ILE A 166 26.32 -5.22 20.79
N GLU A 167 27.01 -4.93 19.67
CA GLU A 167 27.36 -3.58 19.25
C GLU A 167 26.11 -2.70 19.07
N ILE A 168 25.07 -3.22 18.41
CA ILE A 168 23.80 -2.50 18.25
C ILE A 168 23.14 -2.23 19.60
N LYS A 169 23.18 -3.17 20.55
CA LYS A 169 22.67 -2.96 21.91
C LYS A 169 23.48 -1.89 22.65
N ALA A 170 24.82 -1.94 22.54
CA ALA A 170 25.71 -0.96 23.16
C ALA A 170 25.45 0.44 22.61
N LYS A 171 25.32 0.60 21.28
CA LYS A 171 24.93 1.88 20.65
C LYS A 171 23.60 2.42 21.17
N PHE A 172 22.61 1.55 21.42
CA PHE A 172 21.36 2.00 22.01
C PHE A 172 21.51 2.48 23.45
N ALA A 173 22.34 1.80 24.27
CA ALA A 173 22.63 2.26 25.62
C ALA A 173 23.42 3.58 25.63
N GLU A 174 24.36 3.72 24.69
CA GLU A 174 25.13 4.95 24.48
C GLU A 174 24.23 6.13 24.08
N PHE A 175 23.23 5.92 23.21
CA PHE A 175 22.26 6.98 22.90
C PHE A 175 21.41 7.37 24.11
N ASP A 176 21.04 6.40 24.96
CA ASP A 176 20.27 6.68 26.16
C ASP A 176 21.09 7.51 27.16
N THR A 177 22.42 7.35 27.24
CA THR A 177 23.30 8.17 28.10
C THR A 177 23.69 9.50 27.47
N LYS A 178 24.13 9.50 26.20
CA LYS A 178 24.56 10.69 25.44
C LYS A 178 23.49 11.77 25.38
N TYR A 179 22.22 11.36 25.27
CA TYR A 179 21.09 12.27 25.15
C TYR A 179 20.21 12.37 26.40
N ALA A 180 20.66 11.85 27.54
CA ALA A 180 19.86 11.81 28.77
C ALA A 180 19.36 13.21 29.20
N ASN A 181 20.26 14.21 29.15
CA ASN A 181 19.94 15.59 29.57
C ASN A 181 18.94 16.25 28.61
N GLN A 182 19.12 16.08 27.30
CA GLN A 182 18.23 16.63 26.29
C GLN A 182 16.85 15.98 26.33
N ILE A 183 16.78 14.67 26.61
CA ILE A 183 15.51 13.96 26.81
C ILE A 183 14.82 14.47 28.08
N ALA A 184 15.55 14.65 29.18
CA ALA A 184 15.00 15.21 30.42
C ALA A 184 14.49 16.65 30.21
N GLN A 185 15.20 17.46 29.43
CA GLN A 185 14.76 18.80 29.05
C GLN A 185 13.48 18.76 28.21
N LEU A 186 13.41 17.91 27.17
CA LEU A 186 12.19 17.72 26.38
C LEU A 186 11.01 17.23 27.24
N GLU A 187 11.25 16.35 28.22
CA GLU A 187 10.23 15.89 29.16
C GLU A 187 9.74 17.02 30.10
N ALA A 188 10.65 17.85 30.61
CA ALA A 188 10.32 19.02 31.43
C ALA A 188 9.52 20.07 30.65
N GLU A 189 9.77 20.21 29.34
CA GLU A 189 9.02 21.06 28.43
C GLU A 189 7.70 20.44 27.93
N GLY A 190 7.33 19.24 28.42
CA GLY A 190 6.05 18.59 28.14
C GLY A 190 6.02 17.66 26.91
N PHE A 191 7.15 17.45 26.22
CA PHE A 191 7.26 16.54 25.08
C PHE A 191 7.50 15.09 25.52
N SER A 192 6.49 14.47 26.15
CA SER A 192 6.58 13.06 26.58
C SER A 192 6.18 12.08 25.47
N ILE A 193 7.17 11.38 24.88
CA ILE A 193 6.93 10.24 23.98
C ILE A 193 7.10 8.94 24.77
N LYS A 194 6.09 8.05 24.74
CA LYS A 194 6.07 6.76 25.47
C LYS A 194 7.32 5.88 25.26
N ASN A 195 8.05 6.09 24.17
CA ASN A 195 9.27 5.36 23.85
C ASN A 195 10.45 6.33 23.70
N LYS A 196 11.24 6.47 24.78
CA LYS A 196 12.43 7.35 24.84
C LYS A 196 13.44 7.09 23.71
N ARG A 197 13.51 5.86 23.19
CA ARG A 197 14.40 5.50 22.06
C ARG A 197 14.06 6.24 20.77
N VAL A 198 12.80 6.65 20.59
CA VAL A 198 12.41 7.44 19.42
C VAL A 198 12.98 8.85 19.52
N LEU A 199 12.95 9.45 20.72
CA LEU A 199 13.54 10.75 20.99
C LEU A 199 15.06 10.72 20.81
N ALA A 200 15.74 9.73 21.38
CA ALA A 200 17.20 9.59 21.24
C ALA A 200 17.64 9.48 19.76
N ARG A 201 16.88 8.75 18.92
CA ARG A 201 17.16 8.67 17.47
C ARG A 201 16.86 9.95 16.70
N LEU A 202 15.86 10.72 17.12
CA LEU A 202 15.57 12.01 16.52
C LEU A 202 16.68 13.01 16.88
N LEU A 203 17.13 13.00 18.14
CA LEU A 203 18.26 13.80 18.59
C LEU A 203 19.54 13.44 17.82
N GLU A 204 19.86 12.15 17.65
CA GLU A 204 21.02 11.75 16.85
C GLU A 204 20.92 12.24 15.39
N LYS A 205 19.74 12.14 14.75
CA LYS A 205 19.54 12.64 13.38
C LYS A 205 19.64 14.17 13.27
N SER A 206 19.31 14.87 14.34
CA SER A 206 19.37 16.33 14.44
C SER A 206 20.66 16.80 15.12
N ASN A 207 21.69 15.95 15.23
CA ASN A 207 22.97 16.27 15.88
C ASN A 207 22.84 16.82 17.32
N GLY A 208 21.81 16.39 18.05
CA GLY A 208 21.51 16.83 19.41
C GLY A 208 20.74 18.15 19.51
N ASP A 209 20.32 18.75 18.39
CA ASP A 209 19.52 19.98 18.38
C ASP A 209 18.09 19.70 18.88
N ILE A 210 17.78 20.28 20.04
CA ILE A 210 16.51 20.10 20.74
C ILE A 210 15.37 20.79 19.98
N ASP A 211 15.62 21.95 19.37
CA ASP A 211 14.57 22.77 18.75
C ASP A 211 14.09 22.15 17.43
N VAL A 212 15.00 21.56 16.66
CA VAL A 212 14.64 20.75 15.49
C VAL A 212 13.78 19.54 15.90
N VAL A 213 14.13 18.88 17.01
CA VAL A 213 13.34 17.74 17.50
C VAL A 213 11.95 18.18 17.97
N LYS A 214 11.83 19.32 18.66
CA LYS A 214 10.53 19.91 19.03
C LYS A 214 9.67 20.15 17.80
N GLN A 215 10.23 20.80 16.77
CA GLN A 215 9.52 21.07 15.52
C GLN A 215 9.01 19.79 14.85
N LEU A 216 9.84 18.74 14.76
CA LEU A 216 9.46 17.45 14.17
C LEU A 216 8.37 16.73 14.98
N VAL A 217 8.43 16.79 16.31
CA VAL A 217 7.42 16.19 17.18
C VAL A 217 6.10 16.95 17.05
N GLN A 218 6.14 18.28 17.03
CA GLN A 218 4.97 19.13 16.85
C GLN A 218 4.33 18.93 15.47
N GLU A 219 5.10 18.93 14.38
CA GLU A 219 4.58 18.68 13.03
C GLU A 219 3.88 17.31 12.96
N ARG A 220 4.41 16.30 13.65
CA ARG A 220 3.80 14.97 13.72
C ARG A 220 2.50 14.98 14.53
N GLN A 221 2.46 15.70 15.64
CA GLN A 221 1.25 15.88 16.44
C GLN A 221 0.18 16.64 15.65
N GLU A 222 0.55 17.71 14.95
CA GLU A 222 -0.33 18.48 14.07
C GLU A 222 -0.85 17.63 12.91
N LYS A 223 -0.02 16.82 12.25
CA LYS A 223 -0.49 15.87 11.22
C LYS A 223 -1.49 14.87 11.79
N HIS A 224 -1.28 14.42 13.03
CA HIS A 224 -2.22 13.52 13.70
C HIS A 224 -3.52 14.25 14.08
N LEU A 225 -3.44 15.48 14.56
CA LEU A 225 -4.59 16.35 14.85
C LEU A 225 -5.35 16.68 13.57
N LYS A 226 -4.71 17.15 12.50
CA LYS A 226 -5.33 17.36 11.17
C LYS A 226 -6.00 16.10 10.64
N ARG A 227 -5.46 14.91 10.89
CA ARG A 227 -6.12 13.63 10.53
C ARG A 227 -7.32 13.31 11.41
N LYS A 228 -7.28 13.71 12.68
CA LYS A 228 -8.38 13.56 13.64
C LYS A 228 -9.47 14.59 13.37
N GLU A 229 -9.09 15.82 13.07
CA GLU A 229 -9.90 16.93 12.62
C GLU A 229 -10.54 16.61 11.28
N HIS A 230 -9.82 16.20 10.24
CA HIS A 230 -10.49 15.72 9.02
C HIS A 230 -11.46 14.56 9.25
N ARG A 231 -11.23 13.74 10.29
CA ARG A 231 -12.19 12.73 10.75
C ARG A 231 -13.39 13.33 11.50
N SER A 232 -13.29 14.50 12.12
CA SER A 232 -14.35 15.19 12.87
C SER A 232 -14.97 16.44 12.20
N THR A 233 -14.29 17.09 11.24
CA THR A 233 -14.69 18.26 10.43
C THR A 233 -15.09 17.88 9.01
N SER A 234 -15.23 16.58 8.78
CA SER A 234 -16.28 16.08 7.90
C SER A 234 -17.58 16.83 8.21
N PRO A 235 -18.14 17.65 7.30
CA PRO A 235 -18.99 18.78 7.67
C PRO A 235 -20.25 18.27 8.36
N THR A 236 -20.29 18.44 9.67
CA THR A 236 -21.55 18.58 10.39
C THR A 236 -21.71 20.08 10.49
N THR A 237 -22.57 20.64 9.64
CA THR A 237 -22.80 22.07 9.48
C THR A 237 -23.31 22.63 10.81
N LYS A 238 -22.39 23.05 11.68
CA LYS A 238 -22.72 23.86 12.84
C LYS A 238 -22.40 25.30 12.50
N THR A 239 -23.42 25.97 11.98
CA THR A 239 -23.52 27.42 11.88
C THR A 239 -23.26 28.01 13.28
N GLN A 240 -22.09 28.63 13.46
CA GLN A 240 -21.88 29.60 14.53
C GLN A 240 -22.21 30.98 13.96
N GLU A 241 -23.42 31.45 14.22
CA GLU A 241 -23.69 32.89 14.24
C GLU A 241 -23.81 33.37 15.68
N GLY A 242 -23.20 34.53 15.91
CA GLY A 242 -22.96 35.14 17.20
C GLY A 242 -24.21 35.54 17.96
N ASN A 243 -23.98 35.73 19.26
CA ASN A 243 -24.83 36.48 20.15
C ASN A 243 -25.17 37.85 19.54
N GLU A 244 -26.44 38.03 19.14
CA GLU A 244 -27.17 39.27 19.39
C GLU A 244 -28.67 38.99 19.39
N THR A 245 -29.30 39.50 20.43
CA THR A 245 -30.68 39.24 20.85
C THR A 245 -31.71 39.80 19.88
N CYS A 246 -32.43 38.94 19.17
CA CYS A 246 -33.84 39.17 18.86
C CYS A 246 -34.53 37.82 18.56
N ARG A 247 -35.47 37.41 19.41
CA ARG A 247 -36.32 36.23 19.20
C ARG A 247 -37.25 36.47 18.01
N LYS A 248 -36.73 36.43 16.78
CA LYS A 248 -37.56 36.28 15.59
C LYS A 248 -38.27 34.94 15.71
N ARG A 249 -39.60 34.95 15.60
CA ARG A 249 -40.38 33.72 15.49
C ARG A 249 -39.89 33.02 14.23
N HIS A 250 -39.18 31.91 14.40
CA HIS A 250 -38.84 31.03 13.29
C HIS A 250 -40.15 30.44 12.79
N ASP A 251 -40.59 30.92 11.63
CA ASP A 251 -41.73 30.38 10.92
C ASP A 251 -41.30 29.05 10.31
N PHE A 252 -42.09 28.00 10.55
CA PHE A 252 -41.91 26.69 9.93
C PHE A 252 -42.43 26.77 8.49
N ASN A 253 -41.66 26.28 7.53
CA ASN A 253 -42.16 26.15 6.16
C ASN A 253 -43.15 24.96 6.06
N SER A 254 -43.81 24.78 4.90
CA SER A 254 -44.78 23.67 4.73
C SER A 254 -44.15 22.30 4.93
N ASP A 255 -42.90 22.14 4.52
CA ASP A 255 -42.19 20.87 4.51
C ASP A 255 -41.79 20.46 5.93
N ASP A 256 -41.39 21.42 6.76
CA ASP A 256 -41.11 21.26 8.19
C ASP A 256 -42.36 20.80 8.94
N LEU A 257 -43.52 21.38 8.61
CA LEU A 257 -44.79 20.97 9.20
C LEU A 257 -45.18 19.55 8.79
N GLU A 258 -44.94 19.17 7.54
CA GLU A 258 -45.20 17.81 7.06
C GLU A 258 -44.25 16.78 7.69
N ASN A 259 -42.95 17.12 7.78
CA ASN A 259 -41.94 16.30 8.45
C ASN A 259 -42.26 16.11 9.94
N LEU A 260 -42.70 17.17 10.63
CA LEU A 260 -43.16 17.08 12.02
C LEU A 260 -44.38 16.17 12.19
N LYS A 261 -45.35 16.23 11.26
CA LYS A 261 -46.51 15.33 11.28
C LYS A 261 -46.07 13.88 11.12
N LYS A 262 -45.19 13.59 10.16
CA LYS A 262 -44.63 12.24 9.93
C LYS A 262 -43.87 11.73 11.16
N LEU A 263 -43.03 12.58 11.76
CA LEU A 263 -42.26 12.24 12.96
C LEU A 263 -43.15 11.97 14.18
N ARG A 264 -44.20 12.77 14.39
CA ARG A 264 -45.18 12.51 15.46
C ARG A 264 -45.95 11.21 15.26
N LEU A 265 -46.37 10.91 14.03
CA LEU A 265 -47.03 9.65 13.71
C LEU A 265 -46.10 8.45 13.98
N ALA A 266 -44.79 8.64 13.81
CA ALA A 266 -43.77 7.66 14.17
C ALA A 266 -43.41 7.62 15.67
N GLY A 267 -44.14 8.35 16.53
CA GLY A 267 -43.95 8.36 17.99
C GLY A 267 -42.82 9.28 18.48
N VAL A 268 -42.27 10.14 17.63
CA VAL A 268 -41.27 11.14 18.04
C VAL A 268 -41.98 12.35 18.64
N HIS A 269 -41.86 12.51 19.96
CA HIS A 269 -42.44 13.62 20.71
C HIS A 269 -41.34 14.55 21.24
N GLY A 270 -41.63 15.85 21.30
CA GLY A 270 -40.69 16.86 21.79
C GLY A 270 -41.01 18.26 21.26
N ASN A 271 -40.15 19.22 21.61
CA ASN A 271 -40.25 20.58 21.06
C ASN A 271 -40.06 20.51 19.52
N PRO A 272 -41.04 20.97 18.71
CA PRO A 272 -40.98 20.87 17.25
C PRO A 272 -39.68 21.42 16.64
N ARG A 273 -39.12 22.49 17.22
CA ARG A 273 -37.85 23.05 16.75
C ARG A 273 -36.68 22.10 16.94
N ASN A 274 -36.58 21.48 18.11
CA ASN A 274 -35.48 20.56 18.42
C ASN A 274 -35.61 19.29 17.58
N VAL A 275 -36.84 18.78 17.42
CA VAL A 275 -37.12 17.59 16.60
C VAL A 275 -36.75 17.84 15.13
N LEU A 276 -37.12 18.99 14.56
CA LEU A 276 -36.72 19.35 13.19
C LEU A 276 -35.23 19.61 13.05
N ALA A 277 -34.61 20.31 14.00
CA ALA A 277 -33.16 20.53 13.97
C ALA A 277 -32.39 19.20 13.96
N THR A 278 -32.79 18.23 14.81
CA THR A 278 -32.20 16.89 14.81
C THR A 278 -32.52 16.12 13.53
N PHE A 279 -33.74 16.25 12.98
CA PHE A 279 -34.13 15.61 11.72
C PHE A 279 -33.29 16.11 10.55
N HIS A 280 -33.10 17.43 10.42
CA HIS A 280 -32.26 18.04 9.38
C HIS A 280 -30.79 17.68 9.57
N GLU A 281 -30.27 17.70 10.80
CA GLU A 281 -28.89 17.23 11.08
C GLU A 281 -28.69 15.76 10.70
N CYS A 282 -29.70 14.90 10.91
CA CYS A 282 -29.68 13.51 10.47
C CYS A 282 -29.76 13.39 8.94
N ASN A 283 -30.62 14.15 8.27
CA ASN A 283 -30.74 14.14 6.80
C ASN A 283 -29.44 14.61 6.13
N ASP A 284 -28.87 15.73 6.57
CA ASP A 284 -27.58 16.23 6.08
C ASP A 284 -26.48 15.18 6.27
N SER A 285 -26.49 14.46 7.39
CA SER A 285 -25.56 13.36 7.67
C SER A 285 -25.74 12.17 6.70
N ILE A 286 -27.00 11.84 6.36
CA ILE A 286 -27.34 10.80 5.39
C ILE A 286 -26.89 11.20 3.98
N GLU A 287 -27.21 12.42 3.54
CA GLU A 287 -26.82 12.96 2.23
C GLU A 287 -25.30 13.02 2.08
N LEU A 288 -24.59 13.53 3.10
CA LEU A 288 -23.12 13.53 3.11
C LEU A 288 -22.56 12.11 3.03
N THR A 289 -23.19 11.15 3.70
CA THR A 289 -22.79 9.74 3.63
C THR A 289 -23.02 9.15 2.24
N GLN A 290 -24.15 9.48 1.60
CA GLN A 290 -24.44 9.07 0.23
C GLN A 290 -23.45 9.68 -0.77
N ALA A 291 -23.16 10.98 -0.68
CA ALA A 291 -22.17 11.67 -1.51
C ALA A 291 -20.77 11.04 -1.37
N ARG A 292 -20.35 10.70 -0.13
CA ARG A 292 -19.09 9.97 0.13
C ARG A 292 -19.09 8.57 -0.47
N MET A 293 -20.22 7.87 -0.42
CA MET A 293 -20.34 6.56 -1.05
C MET A 293 -20.24 6.68 -2.57
N GLN A 294 -20.88 7.68 -3.18
CA GLN A 294 -20.81 7.96 -4.61
C GLN A 294 -19.39 8.38 -5.05
N GLU A 295 -18.73 9.28 -4.33
CA GLU A 295 -17.35 9.70 -4.61
C GLU A 295 -16.39 8.50 -4.49
N LYS A 296 -16.54 7.66 -3.47
CA LYS A 296 -15.78 6.41 -3.34
C LYS A 296 -16.09 5.44 -4.47
N LYS A 297 -17.35 5.35 -4.93
CA LYS A 297 -17.75 4.51 -6.06
C LYS A 297 -17.10 5.02 -7.36
N HIS A 298 -17.12 6.33 -7.61
CA HIS A 298 -16.48 6.95 -8.76
C HIS A 298 -14.96 6.74 -8.75
N LYS A 299 -14.28 7.00 -7.62
CA LYS A 299 -12.83 6.72 -7.47
C LYS A 299 -12.50 5.24 -7.66
N ARG A 300 -13.40 4.32 -7.26
CA ARG A 300 -13.23 2.88 -7.50
C ARG A 300 -13.46 2.52 -8.97
N CYS A 301 -14.40 3.15 -9.65
CA CYS A 301 -14.67 2.97 -11.08
C CYS A 301 -13.46 3.43 -11.91
N HIS A 302 -12.99 4.66 -11.68
CA HIS A 302 -11.80 5.20 -12.33
C HIS A 302 -10.57 4.31 -12.13
N ARG A 303 -10.33 3.82 -10.90
CA ARG A 303 -9.23 2.87 -10.64
C ARG A 303 -9.42 1.51 -11.31
N ARG A 304 -10.65 1.10 -11.62
CA ARG A 304 -10.91 -0.14 -12.37
C ARG A 304 -10.64 0.08 -13.86
N GLU A 305 -11.08 1.20 -14.41
CA GLU A 305 -10.78 1.60 -15.79
C GLU A 305 -9.27 1.75 -16.02
N GLU A 306 -8.55 2.43 -15.11
CA GLU A 306 -7.09 2.50 -15.13
C GLU A 306 -6.42 1.12 -15.05
N ARG A 307 -7.00 0.16 -14.32
CA ARG A 307 -6.44 -1.20 -14.23
C ARG A 307 -6.75 -2.03 -15.47
N ALA A 308 -7.92 -1.86 -16.06
CA ALA A 308 -8.31 -2.51 -17.30
C ALA A 308 -7.40 -2.03 -18.44
N SER A 309 -7.21 -0.71 -18.58
CA SER A 309 -6.27 -0.17 -19.56
C SER A 309 -4.84 -0.66 -19.34
N VAL A 310 -4.37 -0.77 -18.09
CA VAL A 310 -3.05 -1.32 -17.79
C VAL A 310 -2.89 -2.79 -18.20
N ALA A 311 -3.94 -3.59 -18.12
CA ALA A 311 -3.90 -4.98 -18.59
C ALA A 311 -3.76 -5.03 -20.12
N ASP A 312 -4.50 -4.17 -20.84
CA ASP A 312 -4.42 -4.07 -22.30
C ASP A 312 -3.03 -3.64 -22.77
N ILE A 313 -2.40 -2.68 -22.07
CA ILE A 313 -1.02 -2.26 -22.36
C ILE A 313 -0.03 -3.40 -22.18
N HIS A 314 -0.23 -4.27 -21.19
CA HIS A 314 0.69 -5.39 -20.97
C HIS A 314 0.76 -6.29 -22.21
N ASN A 315 -0.37 -6.45 -22.90
CA ASN A 315 -0.48 -7.20 -24.15
C ASN A 315 -0.01 -6.38 -25.36
N ALA A 316 0.01 -5.05 -25.26
CA ALA A 316 0.48 -4.15 -26.31
C ALA A 316 2.01 -4.14 -26.46
N TYR A 317 2.74 -4.47 -25.39
CA TYR A 317 4.19 -4.57 -25.48
C TYR A 317 4.61 -5.73 -26.38
N ILE A 318 5.46 -5.43 -27.35
CA ILE A 318 6.13 -6.43 -28.17
C ILE A 318 7.03 -7.26 -27.26
N THR A 319 6.83 -8.57 -27.31
CA THR A 319 7.69 -9.54 -26.65
C THR A 319 8.68 -10.06 -27.68
N ILE A 320 9.96 -9.90 -27.38
CA ILE A 320 11.07 -10.32 -28.25
C ILE A 320 11.68 -11.55 -27.59
N ASN A 321 11.40 -12.72 -28.15
CA ASN A 321 11.93 -14.01 -27.68
C ASN A 321 13.06 -14.50 -28.58
N GLN A 322 13.04 -14.11 -29.84
CA GLN A 322 14.04 -14.43 -30.85
C GLN A 322 14.53 -13.16 -31.53
N ARG A 323 15.68 -13.25 -32.22
CA ARG A 323 16.25 -12.13 -32.97
C ARG A 323 15.31 -11.65 -34.07
N GLU A 324 14.58 -12.57 -34.68
CA GLU A 324 13.68 -12.34 -35.80
C GLU A 324 12.35 -11.69 -35.39
N ASP A 325 12.06 -11.63 -34.08
CA ASP A 325 10.83 -11.00 -33.56
C ASP A 325 10.88 -9.46 -33.64
N TRP A 326 12.05 -8.88 -33.95
CA TRP A 326 12.15 -7.45 -34.18
C TRP A 326 11.43 -7.04 -35.48
N PRO A 327 10.52 -6.04 -35.46
CA PRO A 327 9.79 -5.65 -36.67
C PRO A 327 10.72 -5.14 -37.78
N ARG A 328 10.44 -5.51 -39.05
CA ARG A 328 11.37 -5.31 -40.18
C ARG A 328 11.35 -3.89 -40.79
N ASP A 329 10.33 -3.09 -40.52
CA ASP A 329 10.12 -1.79 -41.17
C ASP A 329 10.16 -0.61 -40.19
N ILE A 330 11.11 -0.64 -39.25
CA ILE A 330 11.27 0.40 -38.23
C ILE A 330 12.14 1.54 -38.75
N GLU A 331 11.59 2.75 -38.76
CA GLU A 331 12.29 3.96 -39.20
C GLU A 331 12.88 4.76 -38.03
N GLN A 332 12.26 4.62 -36.85
CA GLN A 332 12.59 5.40 -35.66
C GLN A 332 12.52 4.56 -34.40
N VAL A 333 13.53 4.71 -33.54
CA VAL A 333 13.52 4.18 -32.16
C VAL A 333 13.77 5.31 -31.18
N TYR A 334 12.92 5.39 -30.15
CA TYR A 334 13.13 6.26 -29.00
C TYR A 334 13.43 5.42 -27.75
N LEU A 335 14.54 5.71 -27.09
CA LEU A 335 14.95 5.09 -25.83
C LEU A 335 14.70 6.07 -24.68
N ASP A 336 13.83 5.70 -23.75
CA ASP A 336 13.62 6.45 -22.50
C ASP A 336 14.77 6.17 -21.53
N GLY A 337 15.82 6.98 -21.63
CA GLY A 337 17.08 6.78 -20.95
C GLY A 337 16.95 6.70 -19.43
N ASN A 338 16.04 7.46 -18.82
CA ASN A 338 15.81 7.40 -17.37
C ASN A 338 15.29 6.02 -16.95
N ASN A 339 14.35 5.46 -17.70
CA ASN A 339 13.84 4.11 -17.46
C ASN A 339 14.92 3.04 -17.71
N MET A 340 15.79 3.22 -18.71
CA MET A 340 16.87 2.27 -19.01
C MET A 340 17.87 2.12 -17.85
N MET A 341 18.16 3.19 -17.10
CA MET A 341 19.16 3.17 -16.01
C MET A 341 18.84 2.18 -14.89
N PHE A 342 17.57 1.87 -14.67
CA PHE A 342 17.13 1.06 -13.51
C PHE A 342 16.81 -0.39 -13.85
N VAL A 343 17.03 -0.83 -15.09
CA VAL A 343 16.62 -2.16 -15.55
C VAL A 343 17.69 -3.21 -15.29
N VAL A 344 18.96 -2.86 -15.51
CA VAL A 344 20.12 -3.73 -15.29
C VAL A 344 20.79 -3.36 -13.97
N ASP A 345 21.16 -4.34 -13.14
CA ASP A 345 21.66 -4.08 -11.79
C ASP A 345 23.02 -3.36 -11.77
N SER A 346 23.93 -3.63 -12.70
CA SER A 346 25.16 -2.85 -12.88
C SER A 346 24.89 -1.38 -13.22
N LEU A 347 24.01 -1.08 -14.18
CA LEU A 347 23.61 0.30 -14.52
C LEU A 347 22.95 0.99 -13.33
N ARG A 348 22.06 0.29 -12.62
CA ARG A 348 21.41 0.81 -11.42
C ARG A 348 22.43 1.16 -10.34
N ARG A 349 23.42 0.30 -10.10
CA ARG A 349 24.52 0.56 -9.14
C ARG A 349 25.32 1.80 -9.53
N LEU A 350 25.68 1.95 -10.80
CA LEU A 350 26.39 3.15 -11.29
C LEU A 350 25.56 4.42 -11.07
N CYS A 351 24.26 4.38 -11.38
CA CYS A 351 23.35 5.50 -11.17
C CYS A 351 23.25 5.89 -9.68
N LEU A 352 23.02 4.89 -8.79
CA LEU A 352 22.92 5.11 -7.34
C LEU A 352 24.21 5.62 -6.71
N ASN A 353 25.37 5.26 -7.26
CA ASN A 353 26.68 5.77 -6.85
C ASN A 353 27.00 7.17 -7.39
N ARG A 354 25.98 7.91 -7.87
CA ARG A 354 26.11 9.25 -8.48
C ARG A 354 27.02 9.28 -9.71
N ALA A 355 27.26 8.13 -10.35
CA ALA A 355 27.98 8.03 -11.61
C ALA A 355 27.01 8.09 -12.80
N GLY A 356 26.05 9.03 -12.77
CA GLY A 356 25.02 9.21 -13.80
C GLY A 356 25.62 9.33 -15.19
N LYS A 357 26.69 10.12 -15.35
CA LYS A 357 27.42 10.25 -16.62
C LYS A 357 27.99 8.91 -17.13
N LYS A 358 28.56 8.07 -16.26
CA LYS A 358 29.06 6.76 -16.71
C LYS A 358 27.90 5.86 -17.15
N THR A 359 26.77 5.94 -16.44
CA THR A 359 25.56 5.17 -16.75
C THR A 359 24.97 5.58 -18.10
N GLU A 360 24.79 6.89 -18.32
CA GLU A 360 24.27 7.44 -19.58
C GLU A 360 25.13 7.05 -20.78
N ARG A 361 26.46 7.14 -20.61
CA ARG A 361 27.43 6.76 -21.63
C ARG A 361 27.37 5.28 -21.94
N ALA A 362 27.24 4.43 -20.92
CA ALA A 362 27.12 2.98 -21.09
C ALA A 362 25.92 2.60 -21.94
N ILE A 363 24.76 3.21 -21.65
CA ILE A 363 23.52 2.98 -22.39
C ILE A 363 23.68 3.45 -23.83
N GLY A 364 24.29 4.63 -24.04
CA GLY A 364 24.60 5.17 -25.37
C GLY A 364 25.52 4.27 -26.20
N GLU A 365 26.60 3.76 -25.60
CA GLU A 365 27.54 2.85 -26.27
C GLU A 365 26.88 1.50 -26.63
N ILE A 366 26.03 0.95 -25.75
CA ILE A 366 25.24 -0.25 -26.04
C ILE A 366 24.26 0.02 -27.18
N ALA A 367 23.54 1.14 -27.14
CA ALA A 367 22.59 1.52 -28.18
C ALA A 367 23.27 1.73 -29.54
N ALA A 368 24.46 2.36 -29.55
CA ALA A 368 25.25 2.57 -30.77
C ALA A 368 25.73 1.24 -31.37
N ALA A 369 26.33 0.37 -30.55
CA ALA A 369 26.76 -0.95 -31.00
C ALA A 369 25.58 -1.77 -31.54
N TRP A 370 24.44 -1.72 -30.86
CA TRP A 370 23.21 -2.36 -31.31
C TRP A 370 22.72 -1.80 -32.65
N ASN A 371 22.70 -0.47 -32.81
CA ASN A 371 22.24 0.15 -34.04
C ASN A 371 23.18 -0.09 -35.23
N GLN A 372 24.49 -0.25 -35.00
CA GLN A 372 25.43 -0.67 -36.04
C GLN A 372 25.07 -2.03 -36.65
N GLN A 373 24.42 -2.93 -35.90
CA GLN A 373 23.97 -4.24 -36.39
C GLN A 373 22.55 -4.21 -36.98
N MET A 374 21.69 -3.33 -36.45
CA MET A 374 20.29 -3.24 -36.87
C MET A 374 20.04 -2.27 -38.02
N HIS A 375 20.94 -1.31 -38.24
CA HIS A 375 20.87 -0.29 -39.29
C HIS A 375 19.55 0.52 -39.27
N ILE A 376 19.06 0.89 -38.08
CA ILE A 376 17.85 1.70 -37.97
C ILE A 376 18.21 3.15 -38.29
N PRO A 377 17.48 3.82 -39.21
CA PRO A 377 17.84 5.15 -39.69
C PRO A 377 17.94 6.19 -38.58
N ASN A 378 17.01 6.16 -37.63
CA ASN A 378 16.95 7.14 -36.56
C ASN A 378 16.81 6.45 -35.19
N VAL A 379 17.87 6.53 -34.37
CA VAL A 379 17.83 6.07 -32.98
C VAL A 379 18.16 7.26 -32.08
N GLU A 380 17.23 7.59 -31.19
CA GLU A 380 17.36 8.73 -30.29
C GLU A 380 17.16 8.29 -28.83
N LEU A 381 18.16 8.61 -27.99
CA LEU A 381 18.21 8.33 -26.57
C LEU A 381 17.90 9.61 -25.79
N ILE A 382 16.79 9.61 -25.06
CA ILE A 382 16.25 10.81 -24.41
C ILE A 382 16.37 10.68 -22.90
N TYR A 383 16.92 11.72 -22.26
CA TYR A 383 17.03 11.83 -20.80
C TYR A 383 16.24 13.03 -20.29
N ASP A 384 15.88 13.03 -18.99
CA ASP A 384 15.20 14.19 -18.38
C ASP A 384 16.13 15.41 -18.44
N SER A 385 17.38 15.18 -18.04
CA SER A 385 18.48 16.11 -18.15
C SER A 385 19.75 15.32 -18.40
N THR A 386 20.50 15.70 -19.44
CA THR A 386 21.86 15.18 -19.65
C THR A 386 22.80 16.35 -19.97
N ARG A 387 24.08 16.16 -19.62
CA ARG A 387 25.17 17.08 -20.00
C ARG A 387 26.15 16.41 -20.97
N GLN A 388 25.77 15.29 -21.56
CA GLN A 388 26.61 14.55 -22.49
C GLN A 388 26.60 15.16 -23.88
N LEU A 389 27.43 14.57 -24.75
CA LEU A 389 27.48 14.89 -26.17
C LEU A 389 26.11 14.66 -26.81
N ASP A 390 25.75 15.50 -27.78
CA ASP A 390 24.49 15.42 -28.53
C ASP A 390 24.38 14.13 -29.37
N GLN A 391 25.47 13.39 -29.54
CA GLN A 391 25.54 12.18 -30.35
C GLN A 391 26.62 11.22 -29.83
N ILE A 392 26.29 9.92 -29.83
CA ILE A 392 27.22 8.81 -29.59
C ILE A 392 27.16 7.91 -30.82
N ASP A 393 28.13 8.09 -31.71
CA ASP A 393 28.23 7.36 -32.99
C ASP A 393 26.93 7.44 -33.81
N THR A 394 26.20 6.33 -34.01
CA THR A 394 24.96 6.29 -34.79
C THR A 394 23.70 6.68 -33.98
N VAL A 395 23.84 7.01 -32.70
CA VAL A 395 22.72 7.32 -31.80
C VAL A 395 22.74 8.79 -31.41
N LYS A 396 21.63 9.47 -31.64
CA LYS A 396 21.41 10.85 -31.17
C LYS A 396 21.06 10.82 -29.69
N VAL A 397 21.62 11.74 -28.89
CA VAL A 397 21.33 11.86 -27.46
C VAL A 397 20.72 13.23 -27.19
N THR A 398 19.56 13.25 -26.56
CA THR A 398 18.79 14.48 -26.35
C THR A 398 18.36 14.66 -24.89
N SER A 399 18.43 15.90 -24.42
CA SER A 399 17.90 16.32 -23.12
C SER A 399 16.49 16.88 -23.29
N ALA A 400 15.53 16.40 -22.50
CA ALA A 400 14.18 16.94 -22.46
C ALA A 400 14.16 18.37 -21.89
N GLN A 401 14.95 18.62 -20.84
CA GLN A 401 15.15 19.95 -20.28
C GLN A 401 16.11 20.80 -21.13
N PRO A 402 15.87 22.13 -21.22
CA PRO A 402 14.91 22.90 -20.43
C PRO A 402 13.50 23.03 -21.03
N THR A 403 13.29 22.59 -22.27
CA THR A 403 12.02 22.80 -23.00
C THR A 403 10.86 22.03 -22.38
N TYR A 404 11.11 20.80 -21.95
CA TYR A 404 10.14 19.93 -21.31
C TYR A 404 10.55 19.67 -19.87
N LYS A 405 9.56 19.39 -19.01
CA LYS A 405 9.82 19.08 -17.61
C LYS A 405 10.42 17.68 -17.46
N THR A 406 9.90 16.73 -18.24
CA THR A 406 10.29 15.32 -18.23
C THR A 406 10.44 14.76 -19.64
N THR A 407 11.13 13.62 -19.77
CA THR A 407 11.21 12.83 -21.00
C THR A 407 9.83 12.38 -21.49
N ASP A 408 8.92 12.06 -20.57
CA ASP A 408 7.54 11.67 -20.90
C ASP A 408 6.82 12.79 -21.67
N ASP A 409 6.92 14.03 -21.19
CA ASP A 409 6.29 15.19 -21.85
C ASP A 409 6.84 15.40 -23.27
N MET A 410 8.16 15.26 -23.42
CA MET A 410 8.84 15.39 -24.71
C MET A 410 8.40 14.30 -25.69
N LEU A 411 8.39 13.04 -25.26
CA LEU A 411 7.98 11.91 -26.09
C LEU A 411 6.53 12.06 -26.55
N VAL A 412 5.63 12.43 -25.63
CA VAL A 412 4.21 12.66 -25.96
C VAL A 412 4.03 13.81 -26.94
N ASP A 413 4.77 14.91 -26.79
CA ASP A 413 4.75 16.02 -27.77
C ASP A 413 5.20 15.53 -29.14
N ILE A 414 6.35 14.86 -29.23
CA ILE A 414 6.92 14.35 -30.49
C ILE A 414 5.90 13.48 -31.24
N VAL A 415 5.31 12.49 -30.58
CA VAL A 415 4.42 11.54 -31.26
C VAL A 415 3.07 12.16 -31.65
N ARG A 416 2.66 13.25 -31.00
CA ARG A 416 1.40 13.97 -31.31
C ARG A 416 1.52 15.00 -32.41
N ARG A 417 2.73 15.26 -32.90
CA ARG A 417 2.90 16.18 -34.03
C ARG A 417 2.24 15.57 -35.27
N PRO A 418 1.41 16.33 -36.01
CA PRO A 418 0.68 15.81 -37.17
C PRO A 418 1.58 15.12 -38.20
N GLU A 419 2.80 15.63 -38.41
CA GLU A 419 3.78 15.06 -39.33
C GLU A 419 4.32 13.67 -38.93
N ASN A 420 4.10 13.25 -37.68
CA ASN A 420 4.57 11.98 -37.14
C ASN A 420 3.48 10.90 -37.07
N HIS A 421 2.19 11.21 -37.25
CA HIS A 421 1.10 10.23 -37.09
C HIS A 421 1.27 8.97 -37.96
N GLU A 422 1.68 9.12 -39.22
CA GLU A 422 1.95 7.96 -40.07
C GLU A 422 3.27 7.27 -39.73
N LYS A 423 4.27 8.03 -39.27
CA LYS A 423 5.57 7.48 -38.85
C LYS A 423 5.44 6.66 -37.56
N ASN A 424 4.52 7.02 -36.66
CA ASN A 424 4.34 6.34 -35.38
C ASN A 424 4.11 4.83 -35.52
N LYS A 425 3.44 4.38 -36.59
CA LYS A 425 3.25 2.96 -36.91
C LYS A 425 4.56 2.20 -37.14
N ARG A 426 5.63 2.93 -37.47
CA ARG A 426 7.01 2.45 -37.71
C ARG A 426 7.99 3.01 -36.68
N THR A 427 7.47 3.52 -35.57
CA THR A 427 8.25 4.03 -34.44
C THR A 427 8.13 3.08 -33.27
N ILE A 428 9.27 2.63 -32.74
CA ILE A 428 9.33 1.91 -31.47
C ILE A 428 9.72 2.87 -30.36
N VAL A 429 8.99 2.85 -29.26
CA VAL A 429 9.37 3.51 -28.02
C VAL A 429 9.67 2.48 -26.93
N ILE A 430 10.84 2.60 -26.34
CA ILE A 430 11.32 1.71 -25.28
C ILE A 430 11.16 2.40 -23.94
N THR A 431 10.14 2.01 -23.17
CA THR A 431 9.86 2.57 -21.84
C THR A 431 9.20 1.54 -20.93
N SER A 432 9.43 1.67 -19.62
CA SER A 432 8.76 0.86 -18.60
C SER A 432 7.61 1.59 -17.89
N ASP A 433 7.49 2.91 -18.13
CA ASP A 433 6.41 3.71 -17.58
C ASP A 433 5.08 3.35 -18.24
N ARG A 434 4.12 2.96 -17.41
CA ARG A 434 2.81 2.49 -17.87
C ARG A 434 1.92 3.63 -18.33
N ALA A 435 1.97 4.78 -17.66
CA ALA A 435 1.15 5.92 -18.01
C ALA A 435 1.61 6.49 -19.36
N LEU A 436 2.92 6.62 -19.56
CA LEU A 436 3.49 7.01 -20.84
C LEU A 436 3.13 5.99 -21.94
N ALA A 437 3.27 4.68 -21.65
CA ALA A 437 2.90 3.63 -22.60
C ALA A 437 1.44 3.72 -23.08
N VAL A 438 0.45 4.03 -22.19
CA VAL A 438 -0.94 4.27 -22.63
C VAL A 438 -0.99 5.34 -23.72
N LEU A 439 -0.31 6.46 -23.47
CA LEU A 439 -0.38 7.64 -24.33
C LEU A 439 0.26 7.33 -25.68
N LEU A 440 1.47 6.76 -25.68
CA LEU A 440 2.18 6.40 -26.90
C LEU A 440 1.44 5.36 -27.74
N GLN A 441 0.83 4.35 -27.10
CA GLN A 441 0.03 3.35 -27.81
C GLN A 441 -1.18 3.97 -28.51
N ARG A 442 -1.84 4.96 -27.88
CA ARG A 442 -2.97 5.68 -28.50
C ARG A 442 -2.57 6.45 -29.75
N GLU A 443 -1.34 6.94 -29.80
CA GLU A 443 -0.78 7.63 -30.97
C GLU A 443 -0.22 6.64 -32.03
N GLY A 444 -0.40 5.33 -31.82
CA GLY A 444 -0.04 4.27 -32.78
C GLY A 444 1.41 3.78 -32.70
N CYS A 445 2.17 4.16 -31.66
CA CYS A 445 3.55 3.70 -31.48
C CYS A 445 3.62 2.24 -31.05
N LEU A 446 4.68 1.56 -31.51
CA LEU A 446 5.04 0.23 -31.04
C LEU A 446 5.81 0.34 -29.72
N LEU A 447 5.51 -0.53 -28.76
CA LEU A 447 6.07 -0.45 -27.42
C LEU A 447 6.95 -1.66 -27.10
N VAL A 448 8.14 -1.41 -26.59
CA VAL A 448 9.06 -2.46 -26.12
C VAL A 448 9.46 -2.16 -24.68
N LYS A 449 9.47 -3.18 -23.82
CA LYS A 449 9.99 -3.01 -22.46
C LYS A 449 11.52 -2.90 -22.50
N PRO A 450 12.15 -2.04 -21.69
CA PRO A 450 13.59 -1.95 -21.57
C PRO A 450 14.29 -3.30 -21.39
N LYS A 451 13.74 -4.19 -20.55
CA LYS A 451 14.29 -5.53 -20.35
C LYS A 451 14.31 -6.37 -21.63
N ASN A 452 13.25 -6.29 -22.44
CA ASN A 452 13.15 -7.01 -23.71
C ASN A 452 14.13 -6.44 -24.73
N TRP A 453 14.31 -5.11 -24.74
CA TRP A 453 15.34 -4.48 -25.58
C TRP A 453 16.75 -4.93 -25.18
N PHE A 454 17.09 -4.95 -23.89
CA PHE A 454 18.39 -5.46 -23.44
C PHE A 454 18.60 -6.94 -23.78
N ALA A 455 17.55 -7.78 -23.69
CA ALA A 455 17.60 -9.17 -24.14
C ALA A 455 17.90 -9.25 -25.66
N HIS A 456 17.25 -8.41 -26.45
CA HIS A 456 17.52 -8.31 -27.87
C HIS A 456 18.95 -7.81 -28.17
N CYS A 457 19.47 -6.85 -27.40
CA CYS A 457 20.88 -6.44 -27.50
C CYS A 457 21.82 -7.61 -27.24
N VAL A 458 21.55 -8.47 -26.25
CA VAL A 458 22.34 -9.69 -26.02
C VAL A 458 22.27 -10.62 -27.24
N MET A 459 21.08 -10.89 -27.76
CA MET A 459 20.89 -11.75 -28.94
C MET A 459 21.63 -11.25 -30.19
N VAL A 460 21.74 -9.94 -30.36
CA VAL A 460 22.36 -9.32 -31.54
C VAL A 460 23.87 -9.15 -31.37
N LEU A 461 24.33 -8.71 -30.20
CA LEU A 461 25.72 -8.30 -29.98
C LEU A 461 26.60 -9.41 -29.40
N THR A 462 26.04 -10.21 -28.49
CA THR A 462 26.80 -11.20 -27.71
C THR A 462 25.94 -12.43 -27.42
N PRO A 463 25.59 -13.23 -28.46
CA PRO A 463 24.73 -14.40 -28.29
C PRO A 463 25.26 -15.42 -27.28
N ASP A 464 26.57 -15.42 -27.02
CA ASP A 464 27.24 -16.26 -26.02
C ASP A 464 26.85 -15.92 -24.56
N LEU A 465 26.18 -14.78 -24.32
CA LEU A 465 25.66 -14.39 -23.00
C LEU A 465 24.23 -14.86 -22.74
N ILE A 466 23.68 -15.67 -23.65
CA ILE A 466 22.42 -16.37 -23.46
C ILE A 466 22.73 -17.65 -22.66
N ASN A 467 22.33 -17.67 -21.40
CA ASN A 467 22.46 -18.89 -20.59
C ASN A 467 21.21 -19.73 -20.84
N ASP A 468 21.35 -20.81 -21.60
CA ASP A 468 20.28 -21.79 -21.80
C ASP A 468 19.95 -22.51 -20.48
N GLU A 469 18.65 -22.72 -20.27
CA GLU A 469 18.00 -22.83 -18.96
C GLU A 469 18.31 -24.02 -18.05
N GLU A 470 18.25 -23.73 -16.74
CA GLU A 470 17.66 -24.62 -15.74
C GLU A 470 16.16 -24.83 -16.03
N THR A 471 15.77 -26.04 -16.43
CA THR A 471 14.37 -26.43 -16.58
C THR A 471 13.68 -26.41 -15.21
N THR A 472 13.15 -25.26 -14.79
CA THR A 472 12.47 -25.11 -13.50
C THR A 472 11.02 -25.58 -13.62
N GLY A 473 10.84 -26.90 -13.64
CA GLY A 473 9.54 -27.53 -13.58
C GLY A 473 9.66 -29.04 -13.45
N MET A 474 9.31 -29.58 -12.27
CA MET A 474 8.96 -31.00 -12.20
C MET A 474 7.79 -31.22 -13.16
N ILE A 475 8.00 -32.08 -14.15
CA ILE A 475 7.00 -32.57 -15.08
C ILE A 475 5.90 -33.21 -14.21
N THR A 476 4.86 -32.45 -13.92
CA THR A 476 3.61 -32.99 -13.37
C THR A 476 2.71 -33.27 -14.56
N ASN A 477 2.04 -34.44 -14.56
CA ASN A 477 1.33 -35.04 -15.70
C ASN A 477 0.14 -34.25 -16.26
N ALA A 478 0.04 -32.94 -16.00
CA ALA A 478 -0.95 -32.05 -16.58
C ALA A 478 -0.31 -31.25 -17.74
N SER A 479 -0.98 -31.28 -18.89
CA SER A 479 -0.62 -30.71 -20.21
C SER A 479 -0.38 -29.18 -20.27
N SER A 480 0.29 -28.57 -19.29
CA SER A 480 0.75 -27.18 -19.42
C SER A 480 2.12 -27.15 -20.11
N ALA A 481 2.20 -26.51 -21.28
CA ALA A 481 3.45 -26.32 -22.00
C ALA A 481 4.53 -25.73 -21.08
N ALA A 482 5.66 -26.44 -20.94
CA ALA A 482 6.79 -25.96 -20.17
C ALA A 482 7.24 -24.61 -20.75
N THR A 483 7.23 -23.57 -19.91
CA THR A 483 7.65 -22.23 -20.33
C THR A 483 9.14 -22.12 -20.08
N VAL A 484 9.94 -22.18 -21.15
CA VAL A 484 11.38 -22.00 -21.06
C VAL A 484 11.67 -20.51 -20.85
N LYS A 485 12.16 -20.10 -19.68
CA LYS A 485 12.65 -18.74 -19.36
C LYS A 485 14.15 -18.60 -19.64
N THR A 486 14.48 -18.16 -20.84
CA THR A 486 15.86 -17.78 -21.19
C THR A 486 16.43 -16.73 -20.22
N HIS A 487 17.61 -16.98 -19.66
CA HIS A 487 18.32 -16.03 -18.80
C HIS A 487 19.43 -15.32 -19.58
N TYR A 488 19.42 -13.99 -19.55
CA TYR A 488 20.42 -13.14 -20.21
C TYR A 488 21.37 -12.53 -19.18
N ASN A 489 22.68 -12.54 -19.43
CA ASN A 489 23.65 -11.88 -18.55
C ASN A 489 23.86 -10.41 -18.94
N PHE A 490 22.95 -9.55 -18.49
CA PHE A 490 23.00 -8.12 -18.81
C PHE A 490 24.21 -7.38 -18.22
N ASP A 491 24.71 -7.80 -17.05
CA ASP A 491 25.88 -7.16 -16.43
C ASP A 491 27.16 -7.41 -17.25
N GLU A 492 27.30 -8.60 -17.83
CA GLU A 492 28.40 -8.92 -18.74
C GLU A 492 28.29 -8.14 -20.06
N LEU A 493 27.08 -7.95 -20.60
CA LEU A 493 26.86 -7.09 -21.76
C LEU A 493 27.36 -5.66 -21.49
N VAL A 494 26.97 -5.08 -20.34
CA VAL A 494 27.41 -3.74 -19.93
C VAL A 494 28.92 -3.68 -19.80
N ARG A 495 29.56 -4.68 -19.16
CA ARG A 495 31.02 -4.70 -19.01
C ARG A 495 31.75 -4.77 -20.35
N ARG A 496 31.32 -5.65 -21.26
CA ARG A 496 31.99 -5.90 -22.55
C ARG A 496 31.84 -4.74 -23.52
N ILE A 497 30.62 -4.19 -23.63
CA ILE A 497 30.33 -3.17 -24.65
C ILE A 497 30.72 -1.77 -24.17
N ALA A 498 30.36 -1.40 -22.94
CA ALA A 498 30.64 -0.06 -22.43
C ALA A 498 32.07 0.13 -21.88
N LYS A 499 32.87 -0.96 -21.81
CA LYS A 499 34.22 -0.97 -21.23
C LYS A 499 34.27 -0.32 -19.83
N ILE A 500 33.20 -0.48 -19.06
CA ILE A 500 33.11 0.03 -17.69
C ILE A 500 33.62 -1.05 -16.75
N ASP A 501 34.59 -0.68 -15.91
CA ASP A 501 34.96 -1.46 -14.75
C ASP A 501 33.84 -1.30 -13.70
N ILE A 502 33.03 -2.36 -13.53
CA ILE A 502 31.80 -2.38 -12.71
C ILE A 502 32.11 -2.59 -11.24
#